data_AF-A0A1M5DP75-F1
#
_entry.id   AF-A0A1M5DP75-F1
#
_cell.length_a   1.000
_cell.length_b   1.000
_cell.length_c   1.000
_cell.angle_alpha   90.00
_cell.angle_beta   90.00
_cell.angle_gamma   90.00
#
_symmetry.space_group_name_H-M   'P 1'
#
loop_
_entity.id
_entity.type
_entity.pdbx_description
1 polymer ?
#
loop_
_entity_poly.entity_id
_entity_poly.type
_entity_poly.pdbx_seq_one_letter_code
_entity_poly.pdbx_strand_id
1 'polypeptide(L)'
;MDVNGLKIELLKKIIACKDEAVLKEIEVLLQEQQKEALEPDESYKLKSSEAAVPEHVYAELEEEFKAIEEGNIETQSWDKVNRELRDKYGF
;
A
#
# COMPACT_ATOMS: atom_id res chain seq x y z
N MET A 1 18.22 6.08 -23.74
CA MET A 1 17.02 6.74 -23.20
C MET A 1 16.79 6.14 -21.83
N ASP A 2 16.79 6.95 -20.78
CA ASP A 2 16.49 6.46 -19.44
C ASP A 2 15.00 6.13 -19.30
N VAL A 3 14.66 5.34 -18.29
CA VAL A 3 13.29 4.87 -18.05
C VAL A 3 12.33 6.04 -17.85
N ASN A 4 12.76 7.14 -17.25
CA ASN A 4 11.91 8.31 -17.03
C ASN A 4 11.68 9.08 -18.34
N GLY A 5 12.70 9.18 -19.21
CA GLY A 5 12.58 9.70 -20.56
C GLY A 5 11.55 8.94 -21.39
N LEU A 6 11.59 7.60 -21.36
CA LEU A 6 10.62 6.76 -22.05
C LEU A 6 9.20 6.96 -21.52
N LYS A 7 9.01 7.04 -20.19
CA LYS A 7 7.71 7.30 -19.56
C LYS A 7 7.12 8.64 -20.00
N ILE A 8 7.94 9.70 -20.01
CA ILE A 8 7.52 11.05 -20.39
C ILE A 8 7.08 11.07 -21.87
N GLU A 9 7.83 10.41 -22.76
CA GLU A 9 7.47 10.35 -24.17
C GLU A 9 6.17 9.60 -24.43
N LEU A 10 5.94 8.49 -23.74
CA LEU A 10 4.70 7.72 -23.86
C LEU A 10 3.49 8.54 -23.39
N LEU A 11 3.59 9.22 -22.25
CA LEU A 11 2.53 10.08 -21.74
C LEU A 11 2.19 11.22 -22.71
N LYS A 12 3.21 11.85 -23.32
CA LYS A 12 2.99 12.90 -24.33
C LYS A 12 2.22 12.37 -25.54
N LYS A 13 2.55 11.16 -26.01
CA LYS A 13 1.85 10.52 -27.14
C LYS A 13 0.40 10.18 -26.80
N ILE A 14 0.13 9.69 -25.59
CA ILE A 14 -1.22 9.40 -25.10
C ILE A 14 -2.05 10.69 -25.04
N ILE A 15 -1.52 11.75 -24.45
CA ILE A 15 -2.21 13.06 -24.35
C ILE A 15 -2.53 13.64 -25.73
N ALA A 16 -1.64 13.45 -26.70
CA ALA A 16 -1.84 13.94 -28.07
C ALA A 16 -2.80 13.06 -28.91
N CYS A 17 -3.13 11.86 -28.44
CA CYS A 17 -4.02 10.95 -29.16
C CYS A 17 -5.46 11.43 -29.08
N LYS A 18 -6.13 11.51 -30.23
CA LYS A 18 -7.55 11.90 -30.34
C LYS A 18 -8.46 10.73 -30.73
N ASP A 19 -7.87 9.55 -30.92
CA ASP A 19 -8.60 8.35 -31.29
C ASP A 19 -8.99 7.57 -30.04
N GLU A 20 -10.28 7.55 -29.75
CA GLU A 20 -10.85 6.90 -28.56
C GLU A 20 -10.66 5.37 -28.61
N ALA A 21 -10.69 4.75 -29.78
CA ALA A 21 -10.51 3.30 -29.90
C ALA A 21 -9.07 2.90 -29.54
N VAL A 22 -8.10 3.66 -30.04
CA VAL A 22 -6.68 3.47 -29.70
C VAL A 22 -6.43 3.70 -28.21
N LEU A 23 -7.06 4.70 -27.61
CA LEU A 23 -6.94 4.95 -26.16
C LEU A 23 -7.54 3.81 -25.32
N LYS A 24 -8.65 3.21 -25.75
CA LYS A 24 -9.26 2.04 -25.09
C LYS A 24 -8.36 0.81 -25.17
N GLU A 25 -7.74 0.56 -26.33
CA GLU A 25 -6.77 -0.54 -26.45
C GLU A 25 -5.56 -0.34 -25.54
N ILE A 26 -5.03 0.89 -25.46
CA ILE A 26 -3.95 1.23 -24.53
C ILE A 26 -4.38 1.02 -23.08
N GLU A 27 -5.60 1.42 -22.71
CA GLU A 27 -6.15 1.21 -21.37
C GLU A 27 -6.19 -0.28 -21.01
N VAL A 28 -6.70 -1.13 -21.90
CA VAL A 28 -6.73 -2.60 -21.69
C VAL A 28 -5.32 -3.15 -21.53
N LEU A 29 -4.37 -2.75 -22.39
CA LEU A 29 -2.97 -3.20 -22.28
C LEU A 29 -2.33 -2.79 -20.94
N LEU A 30 -2.61 -1.58 -20.45
CA LEU A 30 -2.09 -1.11 -19.17
C LEU A 30 -2.76 -1.81 -17.98
N GLN A 31 -4.04 -2.15 -18.08
CA GLN A 31 -4.75 -2.96 -17.08
C GLN A 31 -4.24 -4.40 -17.05
N GLU A 32 -3.95 -5.02 -18.19
CA GLU A 32 -3.30 -6.34 -18.26
C GLU A 32 -1.88 -6.35 -17.66
N GLN A 33 -1.21 -5.19 -17.67
CA GLN A 33 0.10 -4.98 -17.05
C GLN A 33 0.02 -4.50 -15.59
N GLN A 34 -1.18 -4.26 -15.02
CA GLN A 34 -1.38 -4.29 -13.57
C GLN A 34 -1.26 -5.74 -13.07
N LYS A 35 -0.09 -6.34 -13.27
CA LYS A 35 0.40 -7.27 -12.27
C LYS A 35 0.64 -6.40 -11.05
N GLU A 36 -0.22 -6.62 -10.06
CA GLU A 36 -0.04 -6.24 -8.67
C GLU A 36 1.44 -5.95 -8.41
N ALA A 37 1.76 -4.76 -7.92
CA ALA A 37 3.05 -4.52 -7.29
C ALA A 37 3.09 -5.41 -6.05
N LEU A 38 3.34 -6.70 -6.27
CA LEU A 38 3.64 -7.68 -5.24
C LEU A 38 5.00 -7.27 -4.73
N GLU A 39 5.08 -6.96 -3.45
CA GLU A 39 6.36 -7.02 -2.77
C GLU A 39 6.98 -8.39 -3.08
N PRO A 40 8.26 -8.45 -3.46
CA PRO A 40 8.89 -9.72 -3.74
C PRO A 40 8.78 -10.59 -2.48
N ASP A 41 8.02 -11.69 -2.60
CA ASP A 41 7.70 -12.72 -1.60
C ASP A 41 6.40 -12.60 -0.77
N GLU A 42 5.53 -11.60 -0.97
CA GLU A 42 4.26 -11.56 -0.24
C GLU A 42 3.12 -12.30 -0.95
N SER A 43 2.93 -13.58 -0.63
CA SER A 43 1.69 -14.30 -0.95
C SER A 43 0.61 -14.06 0.11
N TYR A 44 0.13 -12.83 0.29
CA TYR A 44 -1.07 -12.62 1.10
C TYR A 44 -2.31 -12.96 0.28
N LYS A 45 -2.60 -14.26 0.18
CA LYS A 45 -3.91 -14.74 -0.29
C LYS A 45 -4.94 -14.45 0.79
N LEU A 46 -5.52 -13.25 0.79
CA LEU A 46 -6.76 -12.97 1.50
C LEU A 46 -7.88 -13.77 0.82
N LYS A 47 -8.08 -15.01 1.26
CA LYS A 47 -9.33 -15.72 1.00
C LYS A 47 -10.41 -14.93 1.72
N SER A 48 -11.27 -14.27 0.96
CA SER A 48 -12.38 -13.43 1.45
C SER A 48 -13.31 -14.16 2.43
N SER A 49 -13.24 -15.49 2.52
CA SER A 49 -13.97 -16.34 3.47
C SER A 49 -13.26 -16.60 4.81
N GLU A 50 -11.98 -16.24 4.97
CA GLU A 50 -11.19 -16.35 6.22
C GLU A 50 -10.85 -14.96 6.80
N ALA A 51 -11.29 -13.87 6.15
CA ALA A 51 -10.94 -12.48 6.47
C ALA A 51 -11.65 -11.90 7.70
N ALA A 52 -12.42 -12.70 8.44
CA ALA A 52 -12.99 -12.26 9.71
C ALA A 52 -11.94 -12.43 10.81
N VAL A 53 -11.39 -11.31 11.27
CA VAL A 53 -10.61 -11.28 12.52
C VAL A 53 -11.46 -11.93 13.61
N PRO A 54 -10.97 -12.99 14.29
CA PRO A 54 -11.75 -13.67 15.30
C PRO A 54 -12.17 -12.74 16.44
N GLU A 55 -13.36 -12.96 17.01
CA GLU A 55 -13.94 -12.10 18.06
C GLU A 55 -13.03 -11.96 19.29
N HIS A 56 -12.27 -13.00 19.65
CA HIS A 56 -11.31 -12.95 20.76
C HIS A 56 -10.20 -11.91 20.54
N VAL A 57 -9.78 -11.68 19.30
CA VAL A 57 -8.74 -10.68 18.99
C VAL A 57 -9.27 -9.27 19.27
N TYR A 58 -10.55 -9.00 18.96
CA TYR A 58 -11.16 -7.72 19.31
C TYR A 58 -11.29 -7.54 20.83
N ALA A 59 -11.62 -8.60 21.57
CA ALA A 59 -11.70 -8.56 23.02
C ALA A 59 -10.32 -8.26 23.66
N GLU A 60 -9.26 -8.91 23.17
CA GLU A 60 -7.88 -8.66 23.60
C GLU A 60 -7.45 -7.21 23.32
N LEU A 61 -7.73 -6.69 22.12
CA LEU A 61 -7.42 -5.29 21.77
C LEU A 61 -8.17 -4.29 22.66
N GLU A 62 -9.42 -4.56 23.00
CA GLU A 62 -10.23 -3.71 23.88
C GLU A 62 -9.67 -3.69 25.32
N GLU A 63 -9.20 -4.84 25.82
CA GLU A 63 -8.55 -4.91 27.14
C GLU A 63 -7.21 -4.16 27.15
N GLU A 64 -6.38 -4.33 26.12
CA GLU A 64 -5.12 -3.61 25.97
C GLU A 64 -5.36 -2.09 25.88
N PHE A 65 -6.35 -1.66 25.09
CA PHE A 65 -6.68 -0.25 24.94
C PHE A 65 -7.09 0.38 26.27
N LYS A 66 -7.93 -0.30 27.07
CA LYS A 66 -8.29 0.17 28.42
C LYS A 66 -7.09 0.25 29.34
N ALA A 67 -6.21 -0.74 29.32
CA ALA A 67 -4.99 -0.72 30.12
C ALA A 67 -4.06 0.44 29.73
N ILE A 68 -4.05 0.84 28.46
CA ILE A 68 -3.33 2.05 27.99
C ILE A 68 -4.00 3.32 28.52
N GLU A 69 -5.33 3.45 28.42
CA GLU A 69 -6.06 4.63 28.92
C GLU A 69 -5.92 4.80 30.44
N GLU A 70 -5.90 3.69 31.18
CA GLU A 70 -5.68 3.66 32.64
C GLU A 70 -4.21 3.92 33.03
N GLY A 71 -3.29 3.97 32.06
CA GLY A 71 -1.86 4.18 32.29
C GLY A 71 -1.14 2.95 32.86
N ASN A 72 -1.76 1.77 32.77
CA ASN A 72 -1.17 0.50 33.20
C ASN A 72 -0.16 -0.05 32.17
N ILE A 73 -0.19 0.45 30.93
CA ILE A 73 0.76 0.11 29.86
C ILE A 73 1.44 1.40 29.37
N GLU A 74 2.77 1.43 29.43
CA GLU A 74 3.55 2.51 28.81
C GLU A 74 3.50 2.36 27.28
N THR A 75 3.00 3.39 26.61
CA THR A 75 3.00 3.47 25.14
C THR A 75 3.95 4.56 24.66
N GLN A 76 4.43 4.39 23.43
CA GLN A 76 5.21 5.40 22.75
C GLN A 76 4.38 5.98 21.61
N SER A 77 4.43 7.31 21.42
CA SER A 77 3.76 7.92 20.29
C SER A 77 4.42 7.48 18.98
N TRP A 78 3.59 7.32 17.94
CA TRP A 78 4.08 7.01 16.60
C TRP A 78 5.14 8.00 16.12
N ASP A 79 4.98 9.29 16.41
CA ASP A 79 5.96 10.32 16.06
C ASP A 79 7.34 10.09 16.69
N LYS A 80 7.37 9.57 17.93
CA LYS A 80 8.61 9.23 18.63
C LYS A 80 9.27 8.03 17.96
N VAL A 81 8.51 6.96 17.74
CA VAL A 81 8.99 5.74 17.08
C VAL A 81 9.50 6.05 15.67
N ASN A 82 8.74 6.82 14.89
CA ASN A 82 9.11 7.21 13.53
C ASN A 82 10.38 8.06 13.50
N ARG A 83 10.56 8.97 14.46
CA ARG A 83 11.80 9.74 14.61
C ARG A 83 12.99 8.83 14.94
N GLU A 84 12.83 7.92 15.89
CA GLU A 84 13.89 6.97 16.27
C GLU A 84 14.28 6.06 15.09
N LEU A 85 13.32 5.62 14.28
CA LEU A 85 13.58 4.84 13.06
C LEU A 85 14.35 5.66 12.02
N ARG A 86 13.95 6.91 11.79
CA ARG A 86 14.68 7.82 10.90
C ARG A 86 16.10 8.09 11.40
N ASP A 87 16.27 8.38 12.69
CA ASP A 87 17.58 8.68 13.27
C ASP A 87 18.52 7.48 13.21
N LYS A 88 17.98 6.27 13.40
CA LYS A 88 18.77 5.03 13.42
C LYS A 88 19.09 4.45 12.04
N TYR A 89 18.15 4.55 11.10
CA TYR A 89 18.24 3.85 9.82
C TYR A 89 18.19 4.78 8.59
N GLY A 90 17.93 6.07 8.77
CA GLY A 90 18.01 7.07 7.69
C GLY A 90 16.84 7.06 6.69
N PHE A 91 15.69 6.49 7.05
CA PHE A 91 14.47 6.50 6.23
C PHE A 91 13.80 7.90 6.13
#